data_AF-A0A833SZZ7-F1
#
_entry.id   AF-A0A833SZZ7-F1
#
_cell.length_a   1.000
_cell.length_b   1.000
_cell.length_c   1.000
_cell.angle_alpha   90.00
_cell.angle_beta   90.00
_cell.angle_gamma   90.00
#
_symmetry.space_group_name_H-M   'P 1'
#
loop_
_entity.id
_entity.type
_entity.pdbx_description
1 polymer ?
#
loop_
_entity_poly.entity_id
_entity_poly.type
_entity_poly.pdbx_seq_one_letter_code
_entity_poly.pdbx_strand_id
1 'polypeptide(L)'
;MLSINIRAAERVVAVTLTINGEHITVMEAHAGKHEHRTRVKYIKFTSNFGRSIEGGTQTDKIGTDTAMNGFQFGGFDGRSGDELDLVSAIWTSIQPVA
;
A
#
# COMPACT_ATOMS: atom_id res chain seq x y z
N MET A 1 7.55 -6.64 -14.77
CA MET A 1 8.16 -6.28 -13.48
C MET A 1 7.37 -5.12 -12.92
N LEU A 2 6.55 -5.35 -11.90
CA LEU A 2 5.79 -4.31 -11.21
C LEU A 2 6.57 -3.95 -9.93
N SER A 3 6.95 -2.70 -9.76
CA SER A 3 7.64 -2.22 -8.55
C SER A 3 6.71 -1.31 -7.76
N ILE A 4 6.54 -1.59 -6.48
CA ILE A 4 5.79 -0.74 -5.54
C ILE A 4 6.82 -0.09 -4.62
N ASN A 5 6.91 1.24 -4.64
CA ASN A 5 7.83 2.00 -3.80
C ASN A 5 7.06 2.67 -2.66
N ILE A 6 7.41 2.36 -1.41
CA ILE A 6 6.88 3.05 -0.22
C ILE A 6 7.99 3.95 0.32
N ARG A 7 7.73 5.26 0.42
CA ARG A 7 8.68 6.23 0.97
C ARG A 7 8.13 6.81 2.27
N ALA A 8 8.75 6.46 3.39
CA ALA A 8 8.69 7.24 4.63
C ALA A 8 10.00 8.05 4.72
N ALA A 9 9.94 9.26 5.29
CA ALA A 9 10.99 10.28 5.20
C ALA A 9 12.39 9.77 5.61
N GLU A 10 13.32 9.66 4.66
CA GLU A 10 14.31 10.73 4.35
C GLU A 10 15.18 10.34 3.12
N ARG A 11 15.19 9.06 2.71
CA ARG A 11 15.56 8.60 1.35
C ARG A 11 15.46 7.07 1.25
N VAL A 12 14.61 6.58 0.33
CA VAL A 12 14.57 5.17 -0.07
C VAL A 12 14.78 5.10 -1.58
N VAL A 13 15.87 4.45 -1.99
CA VAL A 13 16.42 4.54 -3.35
C VAL A 13 15.80 3.53 -4.31
N ALA A 14 15.39 2.35 -3.86
CA ALA A 14 14.53 1.38 -4.55
C ALA A 14 14.47 0.11 -3.69
N VAL A 15 13.35 -0.62 -3.71
CA VAL A 15 13.30 -2.01 -3.23
C VAL A 15 12.55 -2.83 -4.27
N THR A 16 13.16 -3.92 -4.73
CA THR A 16 12.65 -4.77 -5.81
C THR A 16 12.07 -6.05 -5.20
N LEU A 17 10.77 -6.30 -5.41
CA LEU A 17 10.16 -7.60 -5.10
C LEU A 17 10.10 -8.42 -6.40
N THR A 18 10.89 -9.50 -6.49
CA THR A 18 10.83 -10.44 -7.61
C THR A 18 9.74 -11.45 -7.32
N ILE A 19 8.64 -11.39 -8.07
CA ILE A 19 7.42 -12.13 -7.75
C ILE A 19 7.20 -13.24 -8.77
N ASN A 20 7.42 -14.50 -8.36
CA ASN A 20 6.95 -15.69 -9.06
C ASN A 20 5.71 -16.21 -8.32
N GLY A 21 4.50 -15.94 -8.84
CA GLY A 21 3.23 -16.44 -8.28
C GLY A 21 2.74 -15.76 -6.98
N GLU A 22 3.58 -14.96 -6.34
CA GLU A 22 3.18 -14.10 -5.20
C GLU A 22 2.50 -12.81 -5.73
N HIS A 23 1.58 -12.24 -4.96
CA HIS A 23 0.94 -10.96 -5.25
C HIS A 23 0.36 -10.36 -3.97
N ILE A 24 0.21 -9.03 -3.93
CA ILE A 24 -0.34 -8.32 -2.78
C ILE A 24 -1.86 -8.51 -2.74
N THR A 25 -2.36 -8.88 -1.56
CA THR A 25 -3.78 -9.15 -1.30
C THR A 25 -4.36 -8.31 -0.17
N VAL A 26 -3.52 -7.65 0.64
CA VAL A 26 -3.98 -6.80 1.74
C VAL A 26 -3.18 -5.49 1.73
N MET A 27 -3.89 -4.38 1.94
CA MET A 27 -3.32 -3.09 2.29
C MET A 27 -3.84 -2.66 3.66
N GLU A 28 -2.93 -2.27 4.55
CA GLU A 28 -3.23 -1.62 5.82
C GLU A 28 -2.62 -0.22 5.81
N ALA A 29 -3.37 0.77 6.25
CA ALA A 29 -2.93 2.16 6.32
C ALA A 29 -3.36 2.79 7.65
N HIS A 30 -2.45 3.52 8.28
CA HIS A 30 -2.72 4.23 9.53
C HIS A 30 -2.73 5.73 9.27
N ALA A 31 -3.73 6.42 9.80
CA ALA A 31 -3.88 7.85 9.67
C ALA A 31 -3.52 8.58 10.97
N GLY A 32 -2.94 9.76 10.86
CA GLY A 32 -2.59 10.61 12.01
C GLY A 32 -2.88 12.07 11.75
N LYS A 33 -2.93 12.88 12.80
CA LYS A 33 -2.98 14.34 12.67
C LYS A 33 -1.56 14.89 12.51
N HIS A 34 -1.39 15.82 11.58
CA HIS A 34 -0.17 16.59 11.39
C HIS A 34 -0.58 17.99 10.93
N GLU A 35 -0.19 19.02 11.67
CA GLU A 35 -0.51 20.43 11.40
C GLU A 35 -1.97 20.65 10.95
N HIS A 36 -2.93 20.36 11.83
CA HIS A 36 -4.37 20.45 11.61
C HIS A 36 -4.97 19.54 10.52
N ARG A 37 -4.14 18.86 9.72
CA ARG A 37 -4.57 17.94 8.65
C ARG A 37 -4.49 16.48 9.10
N THR A 38 -5.27 15.62 8.45
CA THR A 38 -5.12 14.17 8.59
C THR A 38 -4.28 13.67 7.41
N ARG A 39 -3.26 12.86 7.71
CA ARG A 39 -2.30 12.32 6.74
C ARG A 39 -2.13 10.82 6.98
N VAL A 40 -1.71 10.09 5.95
CA VAL A 40 -1.26 8.70 6.09
C VAL A 40 0.11 8.73 6.78
N LYS A 41 0.24 8.02 7.89
CA LYS A 41 1.48 7.95 8.68
C LYS A 41 2.18 6.62 8.56
N TYR A 42 1.45 5.56 8.23
CA TYR A 42 2.01 4.23 7.98
C TYR A 42 1.21 3.50 6.92
N ILE A 43 1.88 2.64 6.17
CA ILE A 43 1.27 1.73 5.21
C ILE A 43 1.98 0.38 5.23
N LYS A 44 1.21 -0.70 5.08
CA LYS A 44 1.68 -2.08 4.98
C LYS A 44 0.94 -2.81 3.88
N PHE A 45 1.68 -3.55 3.07
CA PHE A 45 1.13 -4.51 2.13
C PHE A 45 1.47 -5.91 2.59
N THR A 46 0.50 -6.82 2.50
CA THR A 46 0.70 -8.24 2.76
C THR A 46 0.36 -9.04 1.51
N SER A 47 1.20 -10.02 1.19
CA SER A 47 1.02 -10.89 0.05
C SER A 47 0.16 -12.12 0.36
N ASN A 48 -0.26 -12.83 -0.69
CA ASN A 48 -0.89 -14.14 -0.60
C ASN A 48 -0.02 -15.19 0.11
N PHE A 49 1.28 -14.97 0.27
CA PHE A 49 2.19 -15.85 1.03
C PHE A 49 2.43 -15.36 2.47
N GLY A 50 1.70 -14.34 2.93
CA GLY A 50 1.81 -13.79 4.28
C GLY A 50 3.07 -12.95 4.51
N ARG A 51 3.83 -12.64 3.45
CA ARG A 51 4.98 -11.72 3.55
C ARG A 51 4.49 -10.29 3.50
N SER A 52 5.15 -9.39 4.22
CA SER A 52 4.77 -7.99 4.24
C SER A 52 5.90 -7.03 3.95
N ILE A 53 5.54 -5.90 3.35
CA ILE A 53 6.38 -4.69 3.26
C ILE A 53 5.62 -3.55 3.90
N GLU A 54 6.29 -2.78 4.75
CA GLU A 54 5.66 -1.69 5.49
C GLU A 54 6.60 -0.50 5.62
N GLY A 55 6.04 0.67 5.92
CA GLY A 55 6.82 1.87 6.17
C GLY A 55 6.00 2.95 6.87
N GLY A 56 6.71 3.82 7.60
CA GLY A 56 6.12 4.91 8.37
C GLY A 56 5.96 4.59 9.86
N THR A 57 5.10 5.32 10.54
CA THR A 57 4.83 5.20 11.98
C THR A 57 3.38 4.80 12.22
N GLN A 58 3.18 3.67 12.89
CA GLN A 58 1.85 3.21 13.25
C GLN A 58 1.16 4.19 14.19
N THR A 59 -0.13 4.41 13.96
CA THR A 59 -1.03 5.14 14.86
C THR A 59 -2.19 4.23 15.26
N ASP A 60 -3.08 4.73 16.12
CA ASP A 60 -4.30 4.07 16.58
C ASP A 60 -5.44 4.09 15.56
N LYS A 61 -5.38 4.94 14.53
CA LYS A 61 -6.41 5.05 13.49
C LYS A 61 -6.04 4.21 12.27
N ILE A 62 -6.56 2.99 12.23
CA ILE A 62 -6.21 1.96 11.25
C ILE A 62 -7.34 1.78 10.24
N GLY A 63 -6.97 1.61 8.97
CA GLY A 63 -7.84 1.10 7.91
C GLY A 63 -7.17 -0.06 7.20
N THR A 64 -7.94 -1.11 6.89
CA THR A 64 -7.44 -2.30 6.18
C THR A 64 -8.39 -2.60 5.03
N ASP A 65 -7.83 -2.93 3.87
CA ASP A 65 -8.56 -3.36 2.69
C ASP A 65 -7.94 -4.65 2.13
N THR A 66 -8.79 -5.55 1.66
CA THR A 66 -8.40 -6.89 1.22
C THR A 66 -8.97 -7.17 -0.16
N ALA A 67 -8.11 -7.65 -1.07
CA ALA A 67 -8.51 -8.06 -2.40
C ALA A 67 -9.54 -9.20 -2.33
N MET A 68 -10.55 -9.13 -3.19
CA MET A 68 -11.44 -10.26 -3.42
C MET A 68 -10.66 -11.44 -4.02
N ASN A 69 -11.14 -12.67 -3.79
CA ASN A 69 -10.58 -13.86 -4.45
C ASN A 69 -10.46 -13.65 -5.97
N GLY A 70 -9.28 -13.92 -6.52
CA GLY A 70 -8.98 -13.72 -7.95
C GLY A 70 -8.50 -12.32 -8.31
N PHE A 71 -8.36 -11.41 -7.35
CA PHE A 71 -7.82 -10.06 -7.56
C PHE A 71 -6.45 -9.89 -6.89
N GLN A 72 -5.66 -8.97 -7.42
CA GLN A 72 -4.37 -8.55 -6.91
C GLN A 72 -4.28 -7.03 -6.85
N PHE A 73 -3.31 -6.53 -6.10
CA PHE A 73 -2.99 -5.11 -6.11
C PHE A 73 -2.58 -4.63 -7.51
N GLY A 74 -3.34 -3.69 -8.07
CA GLY A 74 -3.11 -3.11 -9.39
C GLY A 74 -2.54 -1.69 -9.36
N GLY A 75 -2.65 -0.99 -8.23
CA GLY A 75 -2.21 0.41 -8.10
C GLY A 75 -2.91 1.13 -6.96
N PHE A 76 -2.70 2.44 -6.89
CA PHE A 76 -3.30 3.31 -5.87
C PHE A 76 -4.14 4.40 -6.51
N ASP A 77 -5.22 4.79 -5.83
CA ASP A 77 -5.83 6.10 -5.98
C ASP A 77 -5.65 6.88 -4.68
N GLY A 78 -5.59 8.21 -4.74
CA GLY A 78 -5.34 9.00 -3.56
C GLY A 78 -5.02 10.45 -3.79
N ARG A 79 -4.62 11.12 -2.71
CA ARG A 79 -4.25 12.53 -2.71
C ARG A 79 -2.94 12.72 -1.97
N SER A 80 -2.06 13.52 -2.55
CA SER A 80 -0.82 13.97 -1.93
C SER A 80 -0.64 15.48 -2.06
N GLY A 81 0.25 16.01 -1.23
CA GLY A 81 0.88 17.32 -1.36
C GLY A 81 2.31 17.19 -0.88
N ASP A 82 2.68 17.91 0.18
CA ASP A 82 3.97 17.72 0.88
C ASP A 82 4.11 16.33 1.53
N GLU A 83 2.98 15.69 1.85
CA GLU A 83 2.87 14.33 2.38
C GLU A 83 1.70 13.58 1.70
N LEU A 84 1.58 12.27 1.94
CA LEU A 84 0.44 11.46 1.51
C LEU A 84 -0.78 11.70 2.43
N ASP A 85 -1.89 12.16 1.86
CA ASP A 85 -3.10 12.50 2.63
C ASP A 85 -4.07 11.35 2.72
N LEU A 86 -4.29 10.71 1.58
CA LEU A 86 -5.30 9.70 1.33
C LEU A 86 -4.73 8.68 0.38
N VAL A 87 -5.05 7.41 0.62
CA VAL A 87 -4.69 6.30 -0.25
C VAL A 87 -5.78 5.25 -0.20
N SER A 88 -6.12 4.71 -1.35
CA SER A 88 -6.96 3.53 -1.54
C SER A 88 -6.21 2.54 -2.44
N ALA A 89 -6.49 1.25 -2.25
CA ALA A 89 -5.97 0.22 -3.12
C ALA A 89 -6.90 0.08 -4.34
N ILE A 90 -6.31 -0.01 -5.53
CA ILE A 90 -7.01 -0.46 -6.72
C ILE A 90 -6.72 -1.95 -6.85
N TRP A 91 -7.78 -2.76 -6.78
CA TRP A 91 -7.71 -4.20 -6.98
C TRP A 91 -8.05 -4.54 -8.43
N THR A 92 -7.21 -5.32 -9.08
CA THR A 92 -7.40 -5.77 -10.47
C THR A 92 -7.48 -7.27 -10.55
N SER A 93 -8.25 -7.80 -11.50
CA SER A 93 -8.34 -9.24 -11.73
C SER A 93 -6.96 -9.81 -12.10
N ILE A 94 -6.61 -10.96 -11.53
CA ILE A 94 -5.42 -11.72 -11.90
C ILE A 94 -5.60 -12.30 -13.30
N GLN A 95 -6.82 -12.71 -13.63
CA GLN A 95 -7.15 -13.16 -14.98
C GLN A 95 -7.49 -11.95 -15.86
N PRO A 96 -6.87 -11.83 -17.06
CA PRO A 96 -7.27 -10.82 -18.02
C PRO A 96 -8.77 -10.92 -18.30
N VAL A 97 -9.44 -9.77 -18.32
CA VAL A 97 -10.81 -9.71 -18.85
C VAL A 97 -10.71 -9.90 -20.36
N ALA A 98 -11.49 -10.83 -20.90
CA ALA A 98 -11.52 -11.15 -22.33
C ALA A 98 -12.03 -9.98 -23.19
#